data_AF-A0A6P2WZZ6-F1
#
_entry.id   AF-A0A6P2WZZ6-F1
#
_cell.length_a   1.000
_cell.length_b   1.000
_cell.length_c   1.000
_cell.angle_alpha   90.00
_cell.angle_beta   90.00
_cell.angle_gamma   90.00
#
_symmetry.space_group_name_H-M   'P 1'
#
loop_
_entity.id
_entity.type
_entity.pdbx_description
1 polymer ?
#
loop_
_entity_poly.entity_id
_entity_poly.type
_entity_poly.pdbx_seq_one_letter_code
_entity_poly.pdbx_strand_id
1 'polypeptide(L)'
;MTRRTAAERDALSARLLTRDDVPLVWTIDRREIIEHLYVLRDGVLHLVPEFYDVRGWPDGEADHYTPILLDCHDRGGWCVGMFDGARLVAAVVVDSQPLGPHGDMLQLKFLHVSHDWRGCGLGEQLYRAAREQARAMGAARLYVSATPSQNTIDFYLRLGFTVSASPDPALYALEPEDIHLEAPTA
;
A
#
# COMPACT_ATOMS: atom_id res chain seq x y z
N MET A 1 -17.73 6.11 -13.34
CA MET A 1 -18.01 4.85 -12.63
C MET A 1 -19.02 5.09 -11.53
N THR A 2 -20.02 4.21 -11.41
CA THR A 2 -20.90 4.20 -10.24
C THR A 2 -20.09 3.66 -9.07
N ARG A 3 -19.90 4.46 -8.02
CA ARG A 3 -19.18 4.01 -6.82
C ARG A 3 -19.98 2.88 -6.16
N ARG A 4 -19.29 1.81 -5.78
CA ARG A 4 -19.86 0.77 -4.92
C ARG A 4 -20.35 1.38 -3.62
N THR A 5 -21.47 0.89 -3.12
CA THR A 5 -22.09 1.32 -1.87
C THR A 5 -21.31 0.83 -0.66
N ALA A 6 -21.54 1.45 0.50
CA ALA A 6 -20.99 0.94 1.77
C ALA A 6 -21.50 -0.48 2.07
N ALA A 7 -22.76 -0.80 1.77
CA ALA A 7 -23.32 -2.13 1.97
C ALA A 7 -22.62 -3.21 1.12
N GLU A 8 -22.29 -2.91 -0.15
CA GLU A 8 -21.51 -3.82 -0.98
C GLU A 8 -20.10 -4.04 -0.43
N ARG A 9 -19.46 -2.97 0.07
CA ARG A 9 -18.15 -3.06 0.72
C ARG A 9 -18.21 -3.90 1.99
N ASP A 10 -19.22 -3.70 2.82
CA ASP A 10 -19.36 -4.39 4.11
C ASP A 10 -19.74 -5.87 3.94
N ALA A 11 -20.17 -6.28 2.74
CA ALA A 11 -20.40 -7.67 2.37
C ALA A 11 -19.11 -8.41 1.96
N LEU A 12 -17.99 -7.72 1.76
CA LEU A 12 -16.70 -8.35 1.46
C LEU A 12 -16.21 -9.20 2.63
N SER A 13 -15.62 -10.35 2.33
CA SER A 13 -15.00 -11.20 3.35
C SER A 13 -13.54 -10.81 3.57
N ALA A 14 -13.20 -10.40 4.79
CA ALA A 14 -11.81 -10.17 5.20
C ALA A 14 -11.21 -11.47 5.74
N ARG A 15 -9.98 -11.81 5.31
CA ARG A 15 -9.22 -12.92 5.91
C ARG A 15 -7.72 -12.72 5.79
N LEU A 16 -6.98 -13.40 6.66
CA LEU A 16 -5.54 -13.56 6.48
C LEU A 16 -5.26 -14.33 5.19
N LEU A 17 -4.24 -13.88 4.46
CA LEU A 17 -3.71 -14.60 3.31
C LEU A 17 -2.83 -15.74 3.83
N THR A 18 -3.11 -16.96 3.37
CA THR A 18 -2.13 -18.04 3.46
C THR A 18 -0.98 -17.75 2.50
N ARG A 19 0.12 -18.47 2.66
CA ARG A 19 1.27 -18.35 1.77
C ARG A 19 0.90 -18.54 0.29
N ASP A 20 0.02 -19.51 0.02
CA ASP A 20 -0.46 -19.83 -1.34
C ASP A 20 -1.45 -18.79 -1.88
N ASP A 21 -2.05 -17.98 -1.01
CA ASP A 21 -2.92 -16.86 -1.43
C ASP A 21 -2.12 -15.62 -1.84
N VAL A 22 -0.86 -15.46 -1.40
CA VAL A 22 -0.07 -14.23 -1.65
C VAL A 22 0.00 -13.91 -3.15
N PRO A 23 0.24 -14.85 -4.08
CA PRO A 23 0.23 -14.56 -5.51
C PRO A 23 -1.11 -14.04 -6.06
N LEU A 24 -2.23 -14.20 -5.34
CA LEU A 24 -3.53 -13.66 -5.77
C LEU A 24 -3.54 -12.13 -5.82
N VAL A 25 -2.62 -11.43 -5.14
CA VAL A 25 -2.54 -9.95 -5.19
C VAL A 25 -2.39 -9.42 -6.61
N TRP A 26 -1.77 -10.19 -7.52
CA TRP A 26 -1.61 -9.83 -8.93
C TRP A 26 -2.92 -9.91 -9.73
N THR A 27 -3.97 -10.48 -9.15
CA THR A 27 -5.33 -10.47 -9.73
C THR A 27 -6.11 -9.19 -9.41
N ILE A 28 -5.60 -8.36 -8.50
CA ILE A 28 -6.18 -7.05 -8.19
C ILE A 28 -6.09 -6.18 -9.44
N ASP A 29 -7.22 -5.59 -9.81
CA ASP A 29 -7.31 -4.70 -10.96
C ASP A 29 -6.75 -3.32 -10.60
N ARG A 30 -5.47 -3.08 -10.88
CA ARG A 30 -4.81 -1.81 -10.51
C ARG A 30 -5.02 -0.67 -11.50
N ARG A 31 -5.89 -0.81 -12.51
CA ARG A 31 -6.06 0.18 -13.56
C ARG A 31 -6.28 1.59 -13.02
N GLU A 32 -5.58 2.55 -13.61
CA GLU A 32 -5.60 3.94 -13.19
C GLU A 32 -5.22 4.86 -14.35
N ILE A 33 -5.96 5.97 -14.48
CA ILE A 33 -5.53 7.11 -15.28
C ILE A 33 -4.84 8.08 -14.33
N ILE A 34 -3.57 8.35 -14.59
CA ILE A 34 -2.75 9.31 -13.85
C ILE A 34 -2.60 10.53 -14.74
N GLU A 35 -2.98 11.71 -14.25
CA GLU A 35 -2.80 12.98 -14.95
C GLU A 35 -1.69 13.84 -14.33
N HIS A 36 -1.33 13.53 -13.07
CA HIS A 36 -0.32 14.26 -12.32
C HIS A 36 0.48 13.32 -11.43
N LEU A 37 1.76 13.63 -11.31
CA LEU A 37 2.67 13.05 -10.33
C LEU A 37 3.12 14.11 -9.32
N TYR A 38 3.49 13.66 -8.14
CA TYR A 38 4.28 14.44 -7.20
C TYR A 38 5.77 14.21 -7.43
N VAL A 39 6.53 15.30 -7.44
CA VAL A 39 8.00 15.26 -7.39
C VAL A 39 8.44 15.92 -6.09
N LEU A 40 9.28 15.23 -5.32
CA LEU A 40 9.88 15.80 -4.12
C LEU A 40 11.10 16.66 -4.49
N ARG A 41 11.06 17.96 -4.16
CA ARG A 41 12.19 18.88 -4.33
C ARG A 41 12.40 19.65 -3.05
N ASP A 42 13.62 19.63 -2.53
CA ASP A 42 13.97 20.32 -1.28
C ASP A 42 13.02 20.00 -0.10
N GLY A 43 12.56 18.75 -0.02
CA GLY A 43 11.62 18.29 1.00
C GLY A 43 10.15 18.69 0.78
N VAL A 44 9.83 19.34 -0.33
CA VAL A 44 8.49 19.82 -0.68
C VAL A 44 7.92 19.03 -1.86
N LEU A 45 6.65 18.63 -1.75
CA LEU A 45 5.93 17.93 -2.81
C LEU A 45 5.42 18.93 -3.85
N HIS A 46 5.87 18.77 -5.10
CA HIS A 46 5.43 19.56 -6.25
C HIS A 46 4.57 18.71 -7.17
N LEU A 47 3.32 19.10 -7.38
CA LEU A 47 2.45 18.46 -8.36
C LEU A 47 2.83 18.90 -9.77
N VAL A 48 3.11 17.95 -10.66
CA VAL A 48 3.47 18.18 -12.05
C VAL A 48 2.55 17.40 -12.99
N PRO A 49 2.16 17.96 -14.15
CA PRO A 49 1.37 17.24 -15.13
C PRO A 49 2.21 16.15 -15.79
N GLU A 50 1.76 14.91 -15.71
CA GLU A 50 2.39 13.74 -16.34
C GLU A 50 1.32 12.66 -16.53
N PHE A 51 1.20 12.12 -17.74
CA PHE A 51 0.09 11.25 -18.10
C PHE A 51 0.49 9.78 -18.21
N TYR A 52 -0.22 8.91 -17.50
CA TYR A 52 -0.12 7.46 -17.65
C TYR A 52 -1.51 6.81 -17.72
N ASP A 53 -1.70 5.91 -18.69
CA ASP A 53 -2.82 4.94 -18.70
C ASP A 53 -2.30 3.60 -18.17
N VAL A 54 -2.42 3.41 -16.85
CA VAL A 54 -2.01 2.16 -16.19
C VAL A 54 -3.06 1.10 -16.47
N ARG A 55 -2.71 0.11 -17.29
CA ARG A 55 -3.63 -0.96 -17.74
C ARG A 55 -3.66 -2.19 -16.83
N GLY A 56 -2.69 -2.33 -15.95
CA GLY A 56 -2.49 -3.50 -15.10
C GLY A 56 -1.13 -3.44 -14.40
N TRP A 57 -0.70 -4.59 -13.88
CA TRP A 57 0.66 -4.78 -13.35
C TRP A 57 1.68 -4.74 -14.50
N PRO A 58 2.73 -3.89 -14.43
CA PRO A 58 3.88 -3.98 -15.32
C PRO A 58 4.42 -5.40 -15.51
N ASP A 59 4.94 -5.66 -16.70
CA ASP A 59 5.61 -6.92 -17.01
C ASP A 59 6.77 -7.17 -16.04
N GLY A 60 6.84 -8.38 -15.48
CA GLY A 60 7.87 -8.77 -14.52
C GLY A 60 7.65 -8.29 -13.09
N GLU A 61 6.65 -7.45 -12.82
CA GLU A 61 6.38 -6.96 -11.45
C GLU A 61 6.00 -8.11 -10.51
N ALA A 62 5.15 -9.03 -10.98
CA ALA A 62 4.78 -10.22 -10.23
C ALA A 62 6.00 -11.10 -9.91
N ASP A 63 6.89 -11.32 -10.89
CA ASP A 63 8.09 -12.15 -10.71
C ASP A 63 9.09 -11.49 -9.73
N HIS A 64 9.21 -10.16 -9.78
CA HIS A 64 10.11 -9.40 -8.92
C HIS A 64 9.62 -9.35 -7.47
N TYR A 65 8.34 -9.03 -7.26
CA TYR A 65 7.81 -8.74 -5.93
C TYR A 65 7.17 -9.95 -5.23
N THR A 66 6.77 -11.01 -5.95
CA THR A 66 6.24 -12.22 -5.29
C THR A 66 7.21 -12.80 -4.27
N PRO A 67 8.51 -13.00 -4.58
CA PRO A 67 9.46 -13.49 -3.58
C PRO A 67 9.58 -12.57 -2.36
N ILE A 68 9.50 -11.24 -2.55
CA ILE A 68 9.58 -10.26 -1.46
C ILE A 68 8.35 -10.35 -0.54
N LEU A 69 7.15 -10.48 -1.11
CA LEU A 69 5.91 -10.64 -0.36
C LEU A 69 5.83 -12.00 0.33
N LEU A 70 6.34 -13.06 -0.30
CA LEU A 70 6.41 -14.38 0.30
C LEU A 70 7.41 -14.43 1.46
N ASP A 71 8.60 -13.85 1.30
CA ASP A 71 9.56 -13.73 2.40
C ASP A 71 8.98 -12.92 3.56
N CYS A 72 8.18 -11.87 3.24
CA CYS A 72 7.43 -11.09 4.22
C CYS A 72 6.43 -11.93 4.99
N HIS A 73 5.67 -12.77 4.30
CA HIS A 73 4.74 -13.71 4.91
C HIS A 73 5.47 -14.73 5.80
N ASP A 74 6.52 -15.35 5.26
CA ASP A 74 7.29 -16.43 5.91
C ASP A 74 7.97 -15.96 7.22
N ARG A 75 8.36 -14.68 7.29
CA ARG A 75 8.92 -14.06 8.51
C ARG A 75 7.88 -13.44 9.45
N GLY A 76 6.60 -13.70 9.24
CA GLY A 76 5.51 -13.29 10.13
C GLY A 76 4.91 -11.90 9.86
N GLY A 77 5.09 -11.38 8.65
CA GLY A 77 4.36 -10.21 8.17
C GLY A 77 2.85 -10.46 8.13
N TRP A 78 2.07 -9.44 8.46
CA TRP A 78 0.62 -9.53 8.50
C TRP A 78 0.03 -9.22 7.14
N CYS A 79 -0.59 -10.22 6.50
CA CYS A 79 -1.15 -10.12 5.16
C CYS A 79 -2.66 -10.35 5.20
N VAL A 80 -3.46 -9.37 4.82
CA VAL A 80 -4.94 -9.47 4.77
C VAL A 80 -5.44 -9.21 3.36
N GLY A 81 -6.40 -10.04 2.94
CA GLY A 81 -7.15 -9.86 1.71
C GLY A 81 -8.63 -9.59 1.97
N MET A 82 -9.24 -8.83 1.06
CA MET A 82 -10.68 -8.60 0.97
C MET A 82 -11.21 -9.33 -0.26
N PHE A 83 -12.21 -10.17 -0.05
CA PHE A 83 -12.74 -11.07 -1.06
C PHE A 83 -14.20 -10.76 -1.40
N ASP A 84 -14.47 -10.66 -2.70
CA ASP A 84 -15.81 -10.69 -3.29
C ASP A 84 -16.08 -12.11 -3.81
N GLY A 85 -16.74 -12.94 -2.99
CA GLY A 85 -16.79 -14.38 -3.21
C GLY A 85 -15.39 -15.01 -3.19
N ALA A 86 -14.96 -15.58 -4.32
CA ALA A 86 -13.62 -16.16 -4.48
C ALA A 86 -12.56 -15.16 -4.99
N ARG A 87 -12.98 -13.97 -5.45
CA ARG A 87 -12.07 -12.99 -6.06
C ARG A 87 -11.44 -12.10 -5.00
N LEU A 88 -10.11 -12.03 -4.96
CA LEU A 88 -9.40 -11.02 -4.18
C LEU A 88 -9.58 -9.65 -4.86
N VAL A 89 -10.14 -8.69 -4.14
CA VAL A 89 -10.42 -7.35 -4.68
C VAL A 89 -9.56 -6.26 -4.04
N ALA A 90 -9.00 -6.52 -2.86
CA ALA A 90 -8.03 -5.64 -2.22
C ALA A 90 -7.14 -6.44 -1.27
N ALA A 91 -5.94 -5.94 -1.01
CA ALA A 91 -5.05 -6.53 -0.02
C ALA A 91 -4.22 -5.46 0.69
N VAL A 92 -3.81 -5.78 1.91
CA VAL A 92 -2.90 -4.97 2.71
C VAL A 92 -1.85 -5.87 3.37
N VAL A 93 -0.60 -5.43 3.39
CA VAL A 93 0.52 -6.15 3.99
C VAL A 93 1.32 -5.22 4.89
N VAL A 94 1.52 -5.63 6.13
CA VAL A 94 2.44 -5.00 7.09
C VAL A 94 3.62 -5.94 7.31
N ASP A 95 4.83 -5.45 7.06
CA ASP A 95 6.06 -6.21 7.31
C ASP A 95 6.30 -6.40 8.81
N SER A 96 7.07 -7.42 9.18
CA SER A 96 7.53 -7.64 10.55
C SER A 96 8.96 -7.14 10.81
N GLN A 97 9.71 -6.78 9.77
CA GLN A 97 11.05 -6.23 9.93
C GLN A 97 11.02 -4.77 10.40
N PRO A 98 11.68 -4.43 11.52
CA PRO A 98 11.75 -3.06 12.01
C PRO A 98 12.60 -2.18 11.10
N LEU A 99 12.14 -0.96 10.88
CA LEU A 99 12.81 0.08 10.11
C LEU A 99 13.24 1.25 10.99
N GLY A 100 14.13 2.08 10.43
CA GLY A 100 14.61 3.30 11.06
C GLY A 100 15.69 3.09 12.12
N PRO A 101 16.38 4.16 12.53
CA PRO A 101 17.51 4.08 13.45
C PRO A 101 17.13 3.58 14.85
N HIS A 102 15.86 3.70 15.23
CA HIS A 102 15.32 3.24 16.52
C HIS A 102 14.61 1.88 16.43
N GLY A 103 14.46 1.31 15.23
CA GLY A 103 13.72 0.07 15.02
C GLY A 103 12.24 0.18 15.43
N ASP A 104 11.65 1.37 15.33
CA ASP A 104 10.31 1.71 15.82
C ASP A 104 9.27 1.83 14.69
N MET A 105 9.69 1.60 13.45
CA MET A 105 8.83 1.65 12.27
C MET A 105 8.59 0.25 11.70
N LEU A 106 7.41 0.02 11.13
CA LEU A 106 7.15 -1.11 10.24
C LEU A 106 6.67 -0.62 8.88
N GLN A 107 7.01 -1.36 7.83
CA GLN A 107 6.56 -1.03 6.48
C GLN A 107 5.10 -1.44 6.27
N LEU A 108 4.27 -0.52 5.81
CA LEU A 108 3.06 -0.83 5.05
C LEU A 108 3.52 -1.22 3.63
N LYS A 109 3.90 -2.48 3.45
CA LYS A 109 4.58 -2.98 2.24
C LYS A 109 3.69 -3.03 1.02
N PHE A 110 2.39 -3.28 1.21
CA PHE A 110 1.44 -3.39 0.11
C PHE A 110 0.09 -2.86 0.56
N LEU A 111 -0.55 -2.03 -0.25
CA LEU A 111 -1.95 -1.64 -0.08
C LEU A 111 -2.54 -1.35 -1.46
N HIS A 112 -3.32 -2.28 -1.99
CA HIS A 112 -4.00 -2.08 -3.26
C HIS A 112 -5.48 -2.41 -3.15
N VAL A 113 -6.27 -1.61 -3.87
CA VAL A 113 -7.71 -1.81 -4.04
C VAL A 113 -8.00 -1.84 -5.54
N SER A 114 -8.74 -2.85 -5.97
CA SER A 114 -9.19 -3.00 -7.35
C SER A 114 -9.95 -1.76 -7.79
N HIS A 115 -9.78 -1.37 -9.04
CA HIS A 115 -10.35 -0.18 -9.65
C HIS A 115 -11.85 0.00 -9.35
N ASP A 116 -12.65 -1.06 -9.54
CA ASP A 116 -14.10 -1.06 -9.28
C ASP A 116 -14.49 -0.91 -7.79
N TRP A 117 -13.54 -1.06 -6.87
CA TRP A 117 -13.71 -0.97 -5.42
C TRP A 117 -13.08 0.29 -4.82
N ARG A 118 -12.55 1.20 -5.65
CA ARG A 118 -12.04 2.50 -5.19
C ARG A 118 -13.19 3.48 -4.94
N GLY A 119 -12.93 4.48 -4.07
CA GLY A 119 -13.90 5.55 -3.79
C GLY A 119 -15.07 5.18 -2.86
N CYS A 120 -15.12 3.96 -2.31
CA CYS A 120 -16.11 3.52 -1.31
C CYS A 120 -15.53 3.41 0.13
N GLY A 121 -14.29 3.85 0.35
CA GLY A 121 -13.62 3.85 1.66
C GLY A 121 -12.88 2.55 2.01
N LEU A 122 -12.82 1.55 1.12
CA LEU A 122 -12.15 0.28 1.39
C LEU A 122 -10.65 0.42 1.71
N GLY A 123 -9.93 1.28 0.98
CA GLY A 123 -8.50 1.54 1.25
C GLY A 123 -8.26 2.13 2.64
N GLU A 124 -9.14 3.02 3.10
CA GLU A 124 -9.05 3.60 4.44
C GLU A 124 -9.37 2.57 5.53
N GLN A 125 -10.35 1.69 5.31
CA GLN A 125 -10.64 0.57 6.21
C GLN A 125 -9.43 -0.36 6.36
N LEU A 126 -8.78 -0.72 5.25
CA LEU A 126 -7.57 -1.55 5.25
C LEU A 126 -6.40 -0.86 5.94
N TYR A 127 -6.18 0.43 5.68
CA TYR A 127 -5.15 1.19 6.37
C TYR A 127 -5.36 1.23 7.88
N ARG A 128 -6.60 1.46 8.36
CA ARG A 128 -6.89 1.47 9.81
C ARG A 128 -6.54 0.15 10.47
N ALA A 129 -6.91 -0.97 9.83
CA ALA A 129 -6.54 -2.31 10.31
C ALA A 129 -5.02 -2.52 10.30
N ALA A 130 -4.32 -2.08 9.26
CA ALA A 130 -2.86 -2.14 9.18
C ALA A 130 -2.17 -1.29 10.27
N ARG A 131 -2.70 -0.09 10.57
CA ARG A 131 -2.19 0.77 11.63
C ARG A 131 -2.36 0.14 13.01
N GLU A 132 -3.54 -0.42 13.29
CA GLU A 132 -3.80 -1.16 14.53
C GLU A 132 -2.88 -2.37 14.66
N GLN A 133 -2.69 -3.13 13.57
CA GLN A 133 -1.79 -4.26 13.56
C GLN A 133 -0.33 -3.85 13.79
N ALA A 134 0.16 -2.81 13.11
CA ALA A 134 1.52 -2.31 13.31
C ALA A 134 1.75 -1.88 14.76
N ARG A 135 0.77 -1.22 15.37
CA ARG A 135 0.79 -0.89 16.80
C ARG A 135 0.86 -2.14 17.69
N ALA A 136 0.05 -3.15 17.39
CA ALA A 136 0.07 -4.43 18.12
C ALA A 136 1.40 -5.17 17.98
N MET A 137 2.11 -4.97 16.86
CA MET A 137 3.47 -5.47 16.60
C MET A 137 4.57 -4.60 17.25
N GLY A 138 4.21 -3.54 17.98
CA GLY A 138 5.15 -2.68 18.71
C GLY A 138 5.70 -1.50 17.91
N ALA A 139 5.23 -1.27 16.68
CA ALA A 139 5.65 -0.12 15.89
C ALA A 139 5.02 1.17 16.41
N ALA A 140 5.83 2.21 16.57
CA ALA A 140 5.36 3.56 16.85
C ALA A 140 4.88 4.28 15.59
N ARG A 141 5.37 3.86 14.42
CA ARG A 141 5.11 4.48 13.12
C ARG A 141 4.96 3.43 12.01
N LEU A 142 4.17 3.75 11.01
CA LEU A 142 4.11 3.07 9.73
C LEU A 142 4.93 3.84 8.71
N TYR A 143 5.68 3.11 7.88
CA TYR A 143 6.45 3.64 6.76
C TYR A 143 5.88 3.11 5.44
N VAL A 144 5.83 3.95 4.40
CA VAL A 144 5.43 3.54 3.06
C VAL A 144 6.38 4.13 2.03
N SER A 145 6.73 3.32 1.04
CA SER A 145 7.29 3.76 -0.23
C SER A 145 6.12 3.78 -1.21
N ALA A 146 5.77 4.96 -1.69
CA ALA A 146 4.53 5.19 -2.42
C ALA A 146 4.79 5.71 -3.82
N THR A 147 4.19 5.06 -4.82
CA THR A 147 4.17 5.55 -6.20
C THR A 147 3.73 7.02 -6.23
N PRO A 148 4.43 7.90 -6.98
CA PRO A 148 4.23 9.34 -6.93
C PRO A 148 2.91 9.83 -7.53
N SER A 149 1.94 8.95 -7.85
CA SER A 149 0.67 9.39 -8.42
C SER A 149 -0.10 10.28 -7.44
N GLN A 150 -0.74 11.34 -7.96
CA GLN A 150 -1.49 12.27 -7.11
C GLN A 150 -2.49 11.54 -6.20
N ASN A 151 -3.24 10.58 -6.74
CA ASN A 151 -4.23 9.81 -5.97
C ASN A 151 -3.60 9.07 -4.80
N THR A 152 -2.43 8.46 -5.00
CA THR A 152 -1.72 7.68 -3.98
C THR A 152 -1.19 8.59 -2.88
N ILE A 153 -0.50 9.67 -3.25
CA ILE A 153 0.09 10.59 -2.28
C ILE A 153 -1.01 11.34 -1.51
N ASP A 154 -2.05 11.87 -2.19
CA ASP A 154 -3.19 12.52 -1.53
C ASP A 154 -3.91 11.57 -0.57
N PHE A 155 -4.00 10.27 -0.92
CA PHE A 155 -4.56 9.26 -0.04
C PHE A 155 -3.76 9.15 1.27
N TYR A 156 -2.43 9.04 1.20
CA TYR A 156 -1.59 8.93 2.40
C TYR A 156 -1.53 10.24 3.20
N LEU A 157 -1.41 11.40 2.54
CA LEU A 157 -1.42 12.71 3.21
C LEU A 157 -2.70 12.92 4.02
N ARG A 158 -3.87 12.56 3.47
CA ARG A 158 -5.16 12.62 4.16
C ARG A 158 -5.26 11.68 5.36
N LEU A 159 -4.48 10.59 5.36
CA LEU A 159 -4.37 9.65 6.49
C LEU A 159 -3.37 10.12 7.57
N GLY A 160 -2.73 11.27 7.38
CA GLY A 160 -1.79 11.85 8.33
C GLY A 160 -0.34 11.43 8.10
N PHE A 161 -0.01 10.86 6.94
CA PHE A 161 1.38 10.65 6.56
C PHE A 161 2.06 11.97 6.19
N THR A 162 3.34 12.04 6.49
CA THR A 162 4.23 13.12 6.07
C THR A 162 5.45 12.54 5.37
N VAL A 163 6.13 13.35 4.54
CA VAL A 163 7.40 12.95 3.91
C VAL A 163 8.40 12.53 4.98
N SER A 164 9.01 11.36 4.81
CA SER A 164 10.05 10.88 5.71
C SER A 164 11.31 11.73 5.53
N ALA A 165 11.79 12.32 6.63
CA ALA A 165 13.04 13.10 6.62
C ALA A 165 14.29 12.22 6.46
N SER A 166 14.16 10.92 6.73
CA SER A 166 15.24 9.93 6.65
C SER A 166 14.69 8.64 6.03
N PRO A 167 14.49 8.60 4.69
CA PRO A 167 14.05 7.38 4.00
C PRO A 167 14.94 6.18 4.33
N ASP A 168 14.35 5.00 4.42
CA ASP A 168 15.11 3.77 4.59
C ASP A 168 16.03 3.55 3.36
N PRO A 169 17.35 3.38 3.54
CA PRO A 169 18.28 3.30 2.42
C PRO A 169 18.03 2.11 1.49
N ALA A 170 17.58 0.98 2.01
CA ALA A 170 17.33 -0.22 1.21
C ALA A 170 16.05 -0.07 0.38
N LEU A 171 14.99 0.48 0.98
CA LEU A 171 13.74 0.78 0.26
C LEU A 171 13.93 1.90 -0.76
N TYR A 172 14.70 2.95 -0.44
CA TYR A 172 15.04 4.00 -1.39
C TYR A 172 15.86 3.48 -2.58
N ALA A 173 16.78 2.55 -2.35
CA ALA A 173 17.52 1.91 -3.43
C ALA A 173 16.65 0.99 -4.29
N LEU A 174 15.66 0.34 -3.68
CA LEU A 174 14.71 -0.53 -4.38
C LEU A 174 13.71 0.28 -5.23
N GLU A 175 13.22 1.40 -4.70
CA GLU A 175 12.15 2.22 -5.28
C GLU A 175 12.56 3.70 -5.31
N PRO A 176 13.58 4.08 -6.09
CA PRO A 176 14.17 5.43 -6.04
C PRO A 176 13.25 6.54 -6.55
N GLU A 177 12.19 6.19 -7.28
CA GLU A 177 11.20 7.12 -7.82
C GLU A 177 9.99 7.32 -6.89
N ASP A 178 9.88 6.51 -5.84
CA ASP A 178 8.78 6.58 -4.90
C ASP A 178 8.95 7.73 -3.90
N ILE A 179 7.81 8.19 -3.38
CA ILE A 179 7.78 9.15 -2.27
C ILE A 179 7.70 8.35 -0.98
N HIS A 180 8.74 8.49 -0.16
CA HIS A 180 8.82 7.82 1.12
C HIS A 180 8.11 8.64 2.20
N LEU A 181 7.10 8.03 2.84
CA LEU A 181 6.24 8.68 3.81
C LEU A 181 6.17 7.88 5.12
N GLU A 182 5.88 8.57 6.22
CA GLU A 182 5.67 7.94 7.53
C GLU A 182 4.49 8.57 8.28
N ALA A 183 3.82 7.77 9.13
CA ALA A 183 2.73 8.21 9.99
C ALA A 183 2.79 7.51 11.36
N PRO A 184 2.36 8.16 12.46
CA PRO A 184 2.25 7.51 13.76
C PRO A 184 1.17 6.42 13.77
N THR A 185 1.38 5.39 14.60
CA THR A 185 0.37 4.35 14.87
C THR A 185 -0.50 4.66 16.10
N ALA A 186 -0.11 5.69 16.88
CA ALA A 186 -0.73 6.09 18.14
C ALA A 186 -2.04 6.86 17.97
#